data_AF-A0A1V9Y3Z4-F1
#
_entry.id   AF-A0A1V9Y3Z4-F1
#
_cell.length_a   1.000
_cell.length_b   1.000
_cell.length_c   1.000
_cell.angle_alpha   90.00
_cell.angle_beta   90.00
_cell.angle_gamma   90.00
#
_symmetry.space_group_name_H-M   'P 1'
#
loop_
_entity.id
_entity.type
_entity.pdbx_description
1 polymer ?
#
loop_
_entity_poly.entity_id
_entity_poly.type
_entity_poly.pdbx_seq_one_letter_code
_entity_poly.pdbx_strand_id
1 'polypeptide(L)'
;MGRLVAYCSDQAHSPVEKAGLIVKMRYVECDENYSMCGSAFQEIISQDRAAILGATSSCAFDDLQIIGRIFVRTVYMASHVDAAYTGTAFVCPEFREWLRGVKMANTFAFNPSKRTIVHFDCMAMW
;
A
#
# COMPACT_ATOMS: atom_id res chain seq x y z
N MET A 1 15.66 -11.62 -19.12
CA MET A 1 15.57 -10.57 -18.08
C MET A 1 14.16 -10.57 -17.52
N GLY A 2 13.99 -10.90 -16.24
CA GLY A 2 12.67 -10.97 -15.60
C GLY A 2 12.05 -9.58 -15.51
N ARG A 3 10.80 -9.42 -15.97
CA ARG A 3 10.11 -8.13 -16.05
C ARG A 3 9.54 -7.81 -14.67
N LEU A 4 10.05 -6.78 -14.00
CA LEU A 4 9.49 -6.30 -12.73
C LEU A 4 8.09 -5.73 -12.97
N VAL A 5 7.15 -6.15 -12.13
CA VAL A 5 5.77 -5.65 -12.14
C VAL A 5 5.49 -5.00 -10.79
N ALA A 6 4.81 -3.87 -10.78
CA ALA A 6 4.30 -3.27 -9.56
C ALA A 6 2.78 -3.28 -9.58
N TYR A 7 2.19 -3.50 -8.41
CA TYR A 7 0.75 -3.57 -8.23
C TYR A 7 0.31 -2.46 -7.28
N CYS A 8 -0.80 -1.83 -7.58
CA CYS A 8 -1.44 -0.89 -6.65
C CYS A 8 -2.95 -1.01 -6.79
N SER A 9 -3.69 -0.50 -5.82
CA SER A 9 -5.15 -0.42 -5.97
C SER A 9 -5.49 0.64 -7.03
N ASP A 10 -6.67 0.55 -7.64
CA ASP A 10 -7.22 1.59 -8.52
C ASP A 10 -7.53 2.93 -7.80
N GLN A 11 -7.40 2.96 -6.47
CA GLN A 11 -7.48 4.15 -5.60
C GLN A 11 -6.10 4.71 -5.23
N ALA A 12 -5.03 4.23 -5.85
CA ALA A 12 -3.69 4.69 -5.54
C ALA A 12 -3.47 6.18 -5.85
N HIS A 13 -2.70 6.86 -5.01
CA HIS A 13 -2.38 8.27 -5.21
C HIS A 13 -1.38 8.42 -6.37
N SER A 14 -1.48 9.52 -7.12
CA SER A 14 -0.67 9.75 -8.34
C SER A 14 0.86 9.56 -8.22
N PRO A 15 1.55 9.75 -7.07
CA PRO A 15 2.96 9.41 -6.91
C PRO A 15 3.27 7.93 -7.13
N VAL A 16 2.31 7.03 -6.87
CA VAL A 16 2.46 5.59 -7.14
C VAL A 16 2.59 5.35 -8.64
N GLU A 17 1.75 5.98 -9.45
CA GLU A 17 1.84 5.90 -10.92
C GLU A 17 3.14 6.51 -11.44
N LYS A 18 3.56 7.64 -10.86
CA LYS A 18 4.84 8.28 -11.20
C LYS A 18 6.04 7.40 -10.86
N ALA A 19 6.04 6.74 -9.71
CA ALA A 19 7.05 5.75 -9.34
C ALA A 19 6.98 4.52 -10.27
N GLY A 20 5.77 4.18 -10.73
CA GLY A 20 5.50 3.15 -11.70
C GLY A 20 6.06 3.39 -13.10
N LEU A 21 6.48 4.61 -13.47
CA LEU A 21 6.99 4.90 -14.83
C LEU A 21 8.25 4.09 -15.21
N ILE A 22 8.97 3.56 -14.23
CA ILE A 22 10.20 2.77 -14.44
C ILE A 22 9.96 1.25 -14.37
N VAL A 23 8.72 0.81 -14.11
CA VAL A 23 8.33 -0.61 -14.01
C VAL A 23 7.00 -0.86 -14.72
N LYS A 24 6.59 -2.11 -14.92
CA LYS A 24 5.25 -2.39 -15.45
C LYS A 24 4.23 -2.26 -14.32
N MET A 25 3.29 -1.32 -14.41
CA MET A 25 2.19 -1.20 -13.43
C MET A 25 1.01 -2.10 -13.80
N ARG A 26 0.36 -2.67 -12.78
CA ARG A 26 -0.96 -3.29 -12.85
C ARG A 26 -1.83 -2.75 -11.72
N TYR A 27 -3.08 -2.46 -12.03
CA TYR A 27 -4.05 -2.02 -11.03
C TYR A 27 -4.87 -3.21 -10.54
N VAL A 28 -5.14 -3.24 -9.25
CA VAL A 28 -6.03 -4.19 -8.60
C VAL A 28 -7.34 -3.49 -8.30
N GLU A 29 -8.45 -4.07 -8.74
CA GLU A 29 -9.77 -3.52 -8.46
C GLU A 29 -10.05 -3.51 -6.96
N CYS A 30 -10.68 -2.44 -6.50
CA CYS A 30 -11.19 -2.35 -5.14
C CYS A 30 -12.60 -2.91 -5.01
N ASP A 31 -12.96 -3.27 -3.78
CA ASP A 31 -14.32 -3.62 -3.41
C ASP A 31 -15.21 -2.37 -3.18
N GLU A 32 -16.45 -2.60 -2.72
CA GLU A 32 -17.42 -1.54 -2.41
C GLU A 32 -16.95 -0.59 -1.28
N ASN A 33 -15.99 -1.01 -0.46
CA ASN A 33 -15.37 -0.19 0.57
C ASN A 33 -14.11 0.54 0.06
N TYR A 34 -13.82 0.45 -1.24
CA TYR A 34 -12.63 1.00 -1.87
C TYR A 34 -11.32 0.37 -1.33
N SER A 35 -11.39 -0.84 -0.77
CA SER A 35 -10.25 -1.63 -0.33
C SER A 35 -9.80 -2.57 -1.45
N MET A 36 -8.50 -2.71 -1.66
CA MET A 36 -7.93 -3.67 -2.60
C MET A 36 -8.47 -5.08 -2.36
N CYS A 37 -9.02 -5.69 -3.41
CA CYS A 37 -9.60 -7.03 -3.32
C CYS A 37 -8.51 -8.11 -3.28
N GLY A 38 -8.41 -8.83 -2.15
CA GLY A 38 -7.36 -9.85 -1.94
C GLY A 38 -7.44 -11.05 -2.89
N SER A 39 -8.65 -11.50 -3.25
CA SER A 39 -8.82 -12.60 -4.21
C SER A 39 -8.40 -12.18 -5.63
N ALA A 40 -8.84 -11.00 -6.07
CA ALA A 40 -8.41 -10.43 -7.35
C ALA A 40 -6.89 -10.28 -7.40
N PHE A 41 -6.28 -9.81 -6.30
CA PHE A 41 -4.83 -9.72 -6.19
C PHE A 41 -4.15 -11.10 -6.27
N GLN A 42 -4.68 -12.12 -5.60
CA GLN A 42 -4.12 -13.46 -5.59
C GLN A 42 -4.18 -14.15 -6.97
N GLU A 43 -5.18 -13.85 -7.78
CA GLU A 43 -5.29 -14.37 -9.15
C GLU A 43 -4.19 -13.80 -10.05
N ILE A 44 -3.96 -12.48 -9.97
CA ILE A 44 -3.04 -11.77 -10.88
C ILE A 44 -1.56 -11.87 -10.49
N ILE A 45 -1.24 -12.23 -9.25
CA ILE A 45 0.14 -12.27 -8.72
C ILE A 45 0.91 -13.53 -9.14
N SER A 46 0.20 -14.59 -9.53
CA SER A 46 0.74 -15.95 -9.72
C SER A 46 1.87 -16.07 -10.76
N GLN A 47 2.11 -15.04 -11.56
CA GLN A 47 3.01 -15.08 -12.71
C GLN A 47 4.16 -14.04 -12.65
N ASP A 48 4.15 -13.10 -11.69
CA ASP A 48 5.04 -11.94 -11.70
C ASP A 48 5.90 -11.82 -10.42
N ARG A 49 7.06 -11.16 -10.52
CA ARG A 49 7.85 -10.69 -9.37
C ARG A 49 7.48 -9.24 -9.09
N ALA A 50 7.08 -8.92 -7.86
CA ALA A 50 6.39 -7.65 -7.64
C ALA A 50 6.61 -6.86 -6.35
N ALA A 51 6.31 -5.57 -6.48
CA ALA A 51 6.18 -4.60 -5.38
C ALA A 51 4.71 -4.14 -5.28
N ILE A 52 4.07 -4.18 -4.09
CA ILE A 52 2.77 -3.50 -3.88
C ILE A 52 2.99 -2.13 -3.24
N LEU A 53 2.25 -1.14 -3.74
CA LEU A 53 2.14 0.21 -3.21
C LEU A 53 0.66 0.48 -2.86
N GLY A 54 0.36 0.76 -1.58
CA GLY A 54 -0.98 1.03 -1.06
C GLY A 54 -1.60 2.36 -1.51
N ALA A 55 -2.91 2.52 -1.28
CA ALA A 55 -3.75 3.57 -1.87
C ALA A 55 -4.07 4.79 -0.97
N THR A 56 -4.35 5.96 -1.57
CA THR A 56 -4.68 7.22 -0.84
C THR A 56 -5.52 8.21 -1.69
N SER A 57 -6.60 7.76 -2.35
CA SER A 57 -7.58 8.68 -2.97
C SER A 57 -8.85 8.85 -2.12
N SER A 58 -9.39 7.76 -1.55
CA SER A 58 -10.73 7.70 -0.93
C SER A 58 -10.75 7.70 0.60
N CYS A 59 -9.60 7.80 1.26
CA CYS A 59 -9.44 7.56 2.72
C CYS A 59 -9.88 6.14 3.16
N ALA A 60 -9.97 5.20 2.23
CA ALA A 60 -10.19 3.79 2.51
C ALA A 60 -8.91 3.11 3.02
N PHE A 61 -9.09 1.91 3.59
CA PHE A 61 -8.01 1.10 4.14
C PHE A 61 -7.99 -0.26 3.43
N ASP A 62 -6.86 -0.59 2.82
CA ASP A 62 -6.61 -1.94 2.31
C ASP A 62 -6.48 -2.94 3.47
N ASP A 63 -7.01 -4.16 3.32
CA ASP A 63 -6.81 -5.21 4.32
C ASP A 63 -5.36 -5.74 4.30
N LEU A 64 -4.51 -5.11 5.12
CA LEU A 64 -3.10 -5.47 5.26
C LEU A 64 -2.90 -6.90 5.77
N GLN A 65 -3.86 -7.50 6.48
CA GLN A 65 -3.74 -8.90 6.89
C GLN A 65 -3.90 -9.85 5.72
N ILE A 66 -4.88 -9.62 4.85
CA ILE A 66 -5.11 -10.45 3.67
C ILE A 66 -3.94 -10.26 2.69
N ILE A 67 -3.62 -9.01 2.36
CA ILE A 67 -2.57 -8.68 1.39
C ILE A 67 -1.20 -9.12 1.91
N GLY A 68 -0.88 -8.85 3.18
CA GLY A 68 0.38 -9.27 3.79
C GLY A 68 0.56 -10.80 3.80
N ARG A 69 -0.51 -11.58 3.99
CA ARG A 69 -0.45 -13.04 3.91
C ARG A 69 -0.16 -13.55 2.50
N ILE A 70 -0.70 -12.90 1.47
CA ILE A 70 -0.42 -13.23 0.07
C ILE A 70 1.06 -12.98 -0.23
N PHE A 71 1.60 -11.88 0.28
CA PHE A 71 3.00 -11.52 0.11
C PHE A 71 3.98 -12.47 0.78
N VAL A 72 3.79 -12.76 2.07
CA VAL A 72 4.69 -13.63 2.83
C VAL A 72 4.79 -15.02 2.19
N ARG A 73 3.74 -15.45 1.47
CA ARG A 73 3.71 -16.73 0.74
C ARG A 73 4.39 -16.68 -0.62
N THR A 74 4.59 -15.50 -1.20
CA THR A 74 5.15 -15.35 -2.55
C THR A 74 6.63 -14.99 -2.46
N VAL A 75 7.50 -15.89 -2.92
CA VAL A 75 8.95 -15.69 -2.87
C VAL A 75 9.33 -14.49 -3.77
N TYR A 76 10.15 -13.56 -3.25
CA TYR A 76 10.70 -12.38 -3.95
C TYR A 76 9.79 -11.15 -4.12
N MET A 77 8.81 -10.93 -3.25
CA MET A 77 7.96 -9.73 -3.31
C MET A 77 8.19 -8.75 -2.17
N ALA A 78 8.18 -7.46 -2.50
CA ALA A 78 8.29 -6.36 -1.55
C ALA A 78 6.93 -5.67 -1.35
N SER A 79 6.64 -5.25 -0.13
CA SER A 79 5.38 -4.60 0.22
C SER A 79 5.60 -3.20 0.82
N HIS A 80 4.85 -2.22 0.32
CA HIS A 80 4.87 -0.84 0.78
C HIS A 80 3.47 -0.39 1.18
N VAL A 81 3.36 0.16 2.38
CA VAL A 81 2.13 0.79 2.88
C VAL A 81 2.26 2.29 2.74
N ASP A 82 1.47 2.87 1.84
CA ASP A 82 1.26 4.32 1.78
C ASP A 82 0.14 4.70 2.75
N ALA A 83 0.52 5.32 3.87
CA ALA A 83 -0.38 5.90 4.84
C ALA A 83 -0.15 7.41 4.93
N ALA A 84 0.16 8.10 3.82
CA ALA A 84 0.51 9.52 3.81
C ALA A 84 -0.49 10.36 4.60
N TYR A 85 -1.79 10.12 4.41
CA TYR A 85 -2.85 10.86 5.11
C TYR A 85 -3.24 10.25 6.47
N THR A 86 -3.52 8.94 6.51
CA THR A 86 -4.08 8.25 7.67
C THR A 86 -3.04 7.89 8.73
N GLY A 87 -1.75 7.83 8.36
CA GLY A 87 -0.68 7.32 9.23
C GLY A 87 -0.49 8.10 10.53
N THR A 88 -0.77 9.40 10.51
CA THR A 88 -0.73 10.26 11.70
C THR A 88 -1.80 9.90 12.74
N ALA A 89 -2.95 9.37 12.30
CA ALA A 89 -4.04 8.98 13.20
C ALA A 89 -3.65 7.80 14.09
N PHE A 90 -2.70 6.96 13.67
CA PHE A 90 -2.29 5.78 14.43
C PHE A 90 -1.49 6.08 15.70
N VAL A 91 -1.14 7.34 15.93
CA VAL A 91 -0.71 7.81 17.26
C VAL A 91 -1.81 7.51 18.29
N CYS A 92 -3.08 7.72 17.93
CA CYS A 92 -4.23 7.43 18.77
C CYS A 92 -4.54 5.91 18.77
N PRO A 93 -4.63 5.26 19.95
CA PRO A 93 -4.86 3.82 20.07
C PRO A 93 -6.12 3.31 19.35
N GLU A 94 -7.20 4.09 19.35
CA GLU A 94 -8.51 3.75 18.79
C GLU A 94 -8.48 3.54 17.26
N PHE A 95 -7.48 4.09 16.55
CA PHE A 95 -7.35 3.90 15.10
C PHE A 95 -6.37 2.79 14.71
N ARG A 96 -5.67 2.18 15.68
CA ARG A 96 -4.63 1.18 15.39
C ARG A 96 -5.19 -0.16 14.89
N GLU A 97 -6.48 -0.40 15.00
CA GLU A 97 -7.12 -1.57 14.39
C GLU A 97 -6.87 -1.61 12.88
N TRP A 98 -6.86 -0.46 12.21
CA TRP A 98 -6.60 -0.35 10.78
C TRP A 98 -5.13 -0.59 10.38
N LEU A 99 -4.21 -0.67 11.34
CA LEU A 99 -2.81 -1.10 11.12
C LEU A 99 -2.62 -2.61 11.23
N ARG A 100 -3.68 -3.37 11.50
CA ARG A 100 -3.59 -4.81 11.71
C ARG A 100 -3.03 -5.49 10.45
N GLY A 101 -1.82 -6.06 10.57
CA GLY A 101 -1.10 -6.68 9.45
C GLY A 101 0.12 -5.90 8.96
N VAL A 102 0.32 -4.65 9.41
CA VAL A 102 1.46 -3.80 9.01
C VAL A 102 2.84 -4.43 9.25
N LYS A 103 2.96 -5.36 10.21
CA LYS A 103 4.22 -6.07 10.48
C LYS A 103 4.68 -6.97 9.33
N MET A 104 3.80 -7.28 8.38
CA MET A 104 4.13 -8.02 7.15
C MET A 104 4.57 -7.07 6.02
N ALA A 105 4.46 -5.75 6.22
CA ALA A 105 4.95 -4.76 5.28
C ALA A 105 6.49 -4.69 5.35
N ASN A 106 7.15 -4.53 4.20
CA ASN A 106 8.58 -4.25 4.18
C ASN A 106 8.88 -2.78 4.44
N THR A 107 7.99 -1.89 4.01
CA THR A 107 8.12 -0.45 4.24
C THR A 107 6.78 0.19 4.59
N PHE A 108 6.83 1.22 5.41
CA PHE A 108 5.66 2.01 5.82
C PHE A 108 5.99 3.49 5.71
N ALA A 109 5.13 4.26 5.06
CA ALA A 109 5.35 5.69 4.91
C ALA A 109 4.10 6.50 5.31
N PHE A 110 4.32 7.60 6.04
CA PHE A 110 3.27 8.57 6.34
C PHE A 110 3.80 10.00 6.27
N ASN A 111 2.90 10.97 6.14
CA ASN A 111 3.27 12.38 6.03
C ASN A 111 2.82 13.14 7.30
N PRO A 112 3.74 13.44 8.25
CA PRO A 112 3.45 14.25 9.42
C PRO A 112 2.84 15.62 9.06
N SER A 113 3.27 16.24 7.96
CA SER A 113 2.82 17.59 7.59
C SER A 113 1.37 17.67 7.10
N LYS A 114 0.66 16.54 6.95
CA LYS A 114 -0.76 16.55 6.55
C LYS A 114 -1.73 16.78 7.71
N ARG A 115 -1.45 16.24 8.90
CA ARG A 115 -2.40 16.18 10.01
C ARG A 115 -1.76 16.35 11.39
N THR A 116 -0.50 16.79 11.43
CA THR A 116 0.18 17.19 12.68
C THR A 116 0.73 18.61 12.54
N ILE A 117 1.37 19.10 13.59
CA ILE A 117 1.97 20.45 13.67
C ILE A 117 3.35 20.56 12.99
N VAL A 118 3.73 19.58 12.16
CA VAL A 118 4.98 19.60 11.41
C VAL A 118 4.79 20.40 10.12
N HIS A 119 5.73 21.30 9.79
CA HIS A 119 5.68 22.07 8.55
C HIS A 119 5.75 21.17 7.31
N PHE A 120 5.26 21.71 6.18
CA PHE A 120 5.34 21.07 4.87
C PHE A 120 6.76 20.64 4.52
N ASP A 121 6.89 19.65 3.63
CA ASP A 121 8.15 18.99 3.24
C ASP A 121 8.68 18.00 4.30
N CYS A 122 7.77 17.17 4.84
CA CYS A 122 8.10 16.11 5.79
C CYS A 122 7.38 14.79 5.43
N MET A 123 8.14 13.77 5.05
CA MET A 123 7.68 12.39 4.87
C MET A 123 8.51 11.48 5.76
N ALA A 124 7.86 10.63 6.55
CA ALA A 124 8.53 9.66 7.40
C ALA A 124 8.35 8.25 6.81
N MET A 125 9.44 7.51 6.68
CA MET A 125 9.46 6.17 6.09
C MET A 125 10.32 5.23 6.96
N TRP A 126 9.80 4.03 7.22
CA TRP A 126 10.48 2.92 7.88
C TRP A 126 10.55 1.71 6.96
#